data_AF-A0A3D3PTB0-F1
#
_entry.id   AF-A0A3D3PTB0-F1
#
_cell.length_a   1.000
_cell.length_b   1.000
_cell.length_c   1.000
_cell.angle_alpha   90.00
_cell.angle_beta   90.00
_cell.angle_gamma   90.00
#
_symmetry.space_group_name_H-M   'P 1'
#
loop_
_entity.id
_entity.type
_entity.pdbx_description
1 polymer ?
#
loop_
_entity_poly.entity_id
_entity_poly.type
_entity_poly.pdbx_seq_one_letter_code
_entity_poly.pdbx_strand_id
1 'polypeptide(L)'
;MALPDTAQRVADLLAALGHDKPVVLLPASGKTSAEAAAGLGCGVAEIAKSIVFRRLSDDAAVMVIASGANRVDEQKVTAIVGAVGRADARFVKERIGYAIGGVCPIGHLEKTLMLIDQDLLQ
;
A
#
# COMPACT_ATOMS: atom_id res chain seq x y z
N MET A 1 14.23 -19.57 2.79
CA MET A 1 14.80 -18.21 2.94
C MET A 1 13.87 -17.45 3.88
N ALA A 2 14.39 -16.73 4.88
CA ALA A 2 13.55 -15.98 5.81
C ALA A 2 13.01 -14.70 5.14
N LEU A 3 11.80 -14.28 5.51
CA LEU A 3 11.24 -13.00 5.07
C LEU A 3 12.00 -11.84 5.74
N PRO A 4 12.16 -10.69 5.05
CA PRO A 4 12.60 -9.46 5.71
C PRO A 4 11.64 -9.07 6.85
N ASP A 5 12.14 -8.45 7.92
CA ASP A 5 11.37 -8.13 9.13
C ASP A 5 10.00 -7.49 8.87
N THR A 6 9.93 -6.50 7.97
CA THR A 6 8.69 -5.83 7.61
C THR A 6 7.69 -6.77 6.94
N ALA A 7 8.16 -7.67 6.08
CA ALA A 7 7.32 -8.68 5.43
C ALA A 7 6.90 -9.78 6.41
N GLN A 8 7.79 -10.16 7.34
CA GLN A 8 7.47 -11.10 8.41
C GLN A 8 6.36 -10.55 9.32
N ARG A 9 6.43 -9.28 9.72
CA ARG A 9 5.38 -8.61 10.52
C ARG A 9 4.00 -8.68 9.84
N VAL A 10 3.96 -8.50 8.52
CA VAL A 10 2.72 -8.63 7.73
C VAL A 10 2.25 -10.08 7.67
N ALA A 11 3.16 -11.03 7.47
CA ALA A 11 2.83 -12.45 7.46
C ALA A 11 2.23 -12.91 8.80
N ASP A 12 2.81 -12.47 9.92
CA ASP A 12 2.30 -12.79 11.26
C ASP A 12 0.92 -12.17 11.49
N LEU A 13 0.69 -10.93 11.02
CA LEU A 13 -0.61 -10.28 11.10
C LEU A 13 -1.68 -11.02 10.28
N LEU A 14 -1.35 -11.41 9.04
CA LEU A 14 -2.26 -12.20 8.19
C LEU A 14 -2.62 -13.53 8.84
N ALA A 15 -1.64 -14.23 9.43
CA ALA A 15 -1.87 -15.46 10.17
C ALA A 15 -2.78 -15.24 11.39
N ALA A 16 -2.56 -14.17 12.17
CA ALA A 16 -3.40 -13.83 13.31
C ALA A 16 -4.84 -13.47 12.92
N LEU A 17 -5.05 -12.95 11.71
CA LEU A 17 -6.37 -12.68 11.14
C LEU A 17 -7.03 -13.90 10.49
N GLY A 18 -6.35 -15.05 10.45
CA GLY A 18 -6.86 -16.27 9.82
C GLY A 18 -6.86 -16.21 8.29
N HIS A 19 -6.02 -15.35 7.68
CA HIS A 19 -5.86 -15.32 6.24
C HIS A 19 -5.15 -16.60 5.75
N ASP A 20 -5.68 -17.22 4.71
CA ASP A 20 -5.29 -18.53 4.22
C ASP A 20 -4.08 -18.51 3.26
N LYS A 21 -3.65 -17.32 2.82
CA LYS A 21 -2.53 -17.15 1.89
C LYS A 21 -1.28 -16.59 2.58
N PRO A 22 -0.08 -17.15 2.29
CA PRO A 22 1.16 -16.64 2.84
C PRO A 22 1.67 -15.41 2.09
N VAL A 23 2.54 -14.63 2.74
CA VAL A 23 3.40 -13.67 2.05
C VAL A 23 4.47 -14.43 1.27
N VAL A 24 4.62 -14.12 -0.02
CA VAL A 24 5.61 -14.73 -0.90
C VAL A 24 6.77 -13.78 -1.19
N LEU A 25 7.99 -14.31 -1.17
CA LEU A 25 9.17 -13.56 -1.60
C LEU A 25 9.35 -13.78 -3.11
N LEU A 26 9.32 -12.70 -3.88
CA LEU A 26 9.57 -12.77 -5.32
C LEU A 26 11.06 -13.05 -5.60
N PRO A 27 11.38 -13.86 -6.62
CA PRO A 27 12.76 -14.11 -7.03
C PRO A 27 13.41 -12.88 -7.70
N ALA A 28 12.61 -11.95 -8.20
CA ALA A 28 13.03 -10.68 -8.79
C ALA A 28 12.55 -9.49 -7.94
N SER A 29 12.96 -8.27 -8.30
CA SER A 29 12.44 -7.04 -7.70
C SER A 29 10.91 -6.97 -7.86
N GLY A 30 10.23 -6.37 -6.88
CA GLY A 30 8.80 -6.04 -6.93
C GLY A 30 8.55 -4.55 -6.68
N LYS A 31 9.51 -3.68 -7.02
CA LYS A 31 9.45 -2.24 -6.71
C LYS A 31 8.42 -1.49 -7.56
N THR A 32 8.07 -2.04 -8.72
CA THR A 32 7.02 -1.50 -9.59
C THR A 32 5.91 -2.53 -9.76
N SER A 33 4.70 -2.07 -10.08
CA SER A 33 3.57 -2.97 -10.37
C SER A 33 3.85 -3.89 -11.55
N ALA A 34 4.61 -3.44 -12.56
CA ALA A 34 4.98 -4.27 -13.70
C ALA A 34 5.96 -5.39 -13.31
N GLU A 35 6.96 -5.08 -12.49
CA GLU A 35 7.90 -6.09 -11.96
C GLU A 35 7.19 -7.11 -11.08
N ALA A 36 6.32 -6.65 -10.17
CA ALA A 36 5.55 -7.53 -9.29
C ALA A 36 4.62 -8.46 -10.10
N ALA A 37 3.90 -7.92 -11.09
CA ALA A 37 3.04 -8.69 -11.97
C ALA A 37 3.81 -9.79 -12.74
N ALA A 38 4.97 -9.42 -13.32
CA ALA A 38 5.84 -10.37 -14.00
C ALA A 38 6.35 -11.47 -13.05
N GLY A 39 6.74 -11.11 -11.82
CA GLY A 39 7.20 -12.06 -10.81
C GLY A 39 6.12 -13.00 -10.28
N LEU A 40 4.85 -12.58 -10.33
CA LEU A 40 3.69 -13.37 -9.88
C LEU A 40 2.98 -14.11 -11.03
N GLY A 41 3.30 -13.79 -12.28
CA GLY A 41 2.62 -14.35 -13.45
C GLY A 41 1.18 -13.86 -13.60
N CYS A 42 0.87 -12.65 -13.15
CA CYS A 42 -0.46 -12.04 -13.23
C CYS A 42 -0.45 -10.75 -14.09
N GLY A 43 -1.62 -10.19 -14.33
CA GLY A 43 -1.78 -8.88 -14.95
C GLY A 43 -1.36 -7.74 -14.03
N VAL A 44 -0.88 -6.63 -14.61
CA VAL A 44 -0.52 -5.41 -13.85
C VAL A 44 -1.72 -4.82 -13.12
N ALA A 45 -2.92 -4.98 -13.68
CA ALA A 45 -4.16 -4.50 -13.07
C ALA A 45 -4.52 -5.22 -11.76
N GLU A 46 -4.03 -6.46 -11.58
CA GLU A 46 -4.24 -7.27 -10.38
C GLU A 46 -3.30 -6.88 -9.23
N ILE A 47 -2.28 -6.07 -9.51
CA ILE A 47 -1.36 -5.58 -8.48
C ILE A 47 -1.96 -4.37 -7.77
N ALA A 48 -2.32 -4.54 -6.49
CA ALA A 48 -2.69 -3.43 -5.63
C ALA A 48 -1.44 -2.64 -5.17
N LYS A 49 -1.37 -1.34 -5.48
CA LYS A 49 -0.31 -0.43 -5.01
C LYS A 49 -0.84 0.58 -4.00
N SER A 50 -0.03 0.86 -2.99
CA SER A 50 -0.33 1.79 -1.91
C SER A 50 0.32 3.16 -2.17
N ILE A 51 -0.50 4.21 -2.29
CA ILE A 51 -0.03 5.60 -2.39
C ILE A 51 -0.49 6.36 -1.14
N VAL A 52 0.44 7.00 -0.44
CA VAL A 52 0.14 7.71 0.81
C VAL A 52 0.18 9.22 0.58
N PHE A 53 -0.82 9.89 1.12
CA PHE A 53 -0.96 11.33 1.22
C PHE A 53 -1.06 11.75 2.68
N ARG A 54 -0.73 13.01 2.92
CA ARG A 54 -0.91 13.67 4.22
C ARG A 54 -2.08 14.65 4.09
N ARG A 55 -3.13 14.48 4.89
CA ARG A 55 -4.24 15.44 4.92
C ARG A 55 -3.83 16.70 5.67
N LEU A 56 -4.10 17.85 5.08
CA LEU A 56 -3.60 19.14 5.58
C LEU A 56 -4.40 19.67 6.78
N SER A 57 -5.66 19.28 6.93
CA SER A 57 -6.52 19.78 8.01
C SER A 57 -6.16 19.25 9.39
N ASP A 58 -5.64 18.03 9.48
CA ASP A 58 -5.47 17.29 10.74
C ASP A 58 -4.26 16.35 10.78
N ASP A 59 -3.35 16.46 9.81
CA ASP A 59 -2.15 15.61 9.72
C ASP A 59 -2.41 14.11 9.50
N ALA A 60 -3.67 13.71 9.22
CA ALA A 60 -4.02 12.31 9.07
C ALA A 60 -3.37 11.68 7.82
N ALA A 61 -2.95 10.43 7.94
CA ALA A 61 -2.50 9.66 6.79
C ALA A 61 -3.71 9.16 5.98
N VAL A 62 -3.70 9.46 4.69
CA VAL A 62 -4.68 8.99 3.71
C VAL A 62 -3.95 8.06 2.75
N MET A 63 -4.38 6.82 2.64
CA MET A 63 -3.81 5.85 1.70
C MET A 63 -4.82 5.49 0.63
N VAL A 64 -4.37 5.55 -0.62
CA VAL A 64 -5.10 5.05 -1.78
C VAL A 64 -4.51 3.70 -2.17
N ILE A 65 -5.32 2.66 -2.14
CA ILE A 65 -5.01 1.37 -2.75
C ILE A 65 -5.56 1.41 -4.18
N ALA A 66 -4.67 1.45 -5.17
CA ALA A 66 -5.04 1.53 -6.57
C ALA A 66 -4.60 0.30 -7.35
N SER A 67 -5.31 0.01 -8.44
CA SER A 67 -4.84 -0.94 -9.45
C SER A 67 -3.48 -0.50 -9.99
N GLY A 68 -2.60 -1.46 -10.27
CA GLY A 68 -1.27 -1.21 -10.81
C GLY A 68 -1.31 -0.48 -12.15
N ALA A 69 -2.37 -0.73 -12.94
CA ALA A 69 -2.63 -0.08 -14.22
C ALA A 69 -3.08 1.39 -14.09
N ASN A 70 -3.66 1.76 -12.95
CA ASN A 70 -4.27 3.07 -12.75
C ASN A 70 -3.29 4.09 -12.16
N ARG A 71 -3.49 5.37 -12.45
CA ARG A 71 -2.76 6.47 -11.80
C ARG A 71 -3.68 7.16 -10.80
N VAL A 72 -3.20 7.35 -9.57
CA VAL A 72 -3.95 8.10 -8.56
C VAL A 72 -4.01 9.57 -8.95
N ASP A 73 -5.22 10.11 -8.94
CA ASP A 73 -5.53 11.52 -9.20
C ASP A 73 -5.72 12.26 -7.87
N GLU A 74 -4.79 13.16 -7.55
CA GLU A 74 -4.80 13.93 -6.31
C GLU A 74 -6.03 14.84 -6.16
N GLN A 75 -6.62 15.30 -7.26
CA GLN A 75 -7.83 16.12 -7.21
C GLN A 75 -9.04 15.29 -6.77
N LYS A 76 -9.15 14.05 -7.27
CA LYS A 76 -10.20 13.11 -6.83
C LYS A 76 -10.05 12.75 -5.35
N VAL A 77 -8.82 12.50 -4.90
CA VAL A 77 -8.54 12.26 -3.47
C VAL A 77 -8.96 13.47 -2.65
N THR A 78 -8.52 14.66 -3.05
CA THR A 78 -8.84 15.93 -2.37
C THR A 78 -10.34 16.16 -2.24
N ALA A 79 -11.10 15.87 -3.30
CA ALA A 79 -12.56 16.01 -3.30
C ALA A 79 -13.26 15.09 -2.27
N ILE A 80 -12.66 13.93 -1.93
CA ILE A 80 -13.24 12.96 -1.00
C ILE A 80 -12.83 13.26 0.44
N VAL A 81 -11.55 13.59 0.67
CA VAL A 81 -10.99 13.63 2.05
C VAL A 81 -10.64 15.04 2.53
N GLY A 82 -10.76 16.05 1.68
CA GLY A 82 -10.24 17.40 1.90
C GLY A 82 -8.82 17.58 1.36
N ALA A 83 -8.26 18.78 1.49
CA ALA A 83 -6.94 19.13 0.95
C ALA A 83 -5.85 18.16 1.45
N VAL A 84 -5.12 17.57 0.51
CA VAL A 84 -3.99 16.70 0.78
C VAL A 84 -2.68 17.34 0.30
N GLY A 85 -1.58 16.87 0.86
CA GLY A 85 -0.24 17.17 0.40
C GLY A 85 0.64 15.92 0.40
N ARG A 86 1.90 16.12 0.01
CA ARG A 86 2.89 15.04 -0.07
C ARG A 86 3.15 14.43 1.30
N ALA A 87 3.01 13.11 1.40
CA ALA A 87 3.60 12.35 2.49
C ALA A 87 5.07 12.07 2.17
N ASP A 88 5.99 12.65 2.95
CA ASP A 88 7.41 12.37 2.80
C ASP A 88 7.81 11.05 3.48
N ALA A 89 9.04 10.61 3.26
CA ALA A 89 9.53 9.33 3.79
C ALA A 89 9.49 9.26 5.32
N ARG A 90 9.68 10.39 6.00
CA ARG A 90 9.65 10.46 7.45
C ARG A 90 8.22 10.27 7.95
N PHE A 91 7.27 11.03 7.39
CA PHE A 91 5.85 10.92 7.71
C PHE A 91 5.33 9.49 7.50
N VAL A 92 5.63 8.88 6.34
CA VAL A 92 5.20 7.50 6.05
C VAL A 92 5.80 6.52 7.06
N LYS A 93 7.08 6.67 7.41
CA LYS A 93 7.72 5.79 8.39
C LYS A 93 7.13 5.96 9.79
N GLU A 94 6.89 7.19 10.24
CA GLU A 94 6.41 7.51 11.59
C GLU A 94 4.92 7.16 11.77
N ARG A 95 4.06 7.45 10.78
CA ARG A 95 2.60 7.25 10.89
C ARG A 95 2.14 5.87 10.41
N ILE A 96 2.72 5.39 9.32
CA ILE A 96 2.31 4.14 8.67
C ILE A 96 3.21 2.97 9.11
N GLY A 97 4.49 3.23 9.41
CA GLY A 97 5.41 2.18 9.87
C GLY A 97 6.10 1.40 8.75
N TYR A 98 6.14 1.96 7.54
CA TYR A 98 6.76 1.38 6.36
C TYR A 98 7.66 2.39 5.66
N ALA A 99 8.58 1.89 4.82
CA ALA A 99 9.35 2.74 3.92
C ALA A 99 8.59 2.94 2.59
N ILE A 100 8.81 4.09 1.93
CA ILE A 100 8.29 4.35 0.59
C ILE A 100 8.76 3.25 -0.37
N GLY A 101 7.85 2.78 -1.23
CA GLY A 101 8.10 1.68 -2.19
C GLY A 101 7.86 0.28 -1.61
N GLY A 102 7.53 0.16 -0.32
CA GLY A 102 7.18 -1.10 0.33
C GLY A 102 6.05 -0.96 1.35
N VAL A 103 5.14 0.00 1.13
CA VAL A 103 4.01 0.26 2.03
C VAL A 103 2.95 -0.81 1.83
N CYS A 104 2.80 -1.70 2.82
CA CYS A 104 1.74 -2.70 2.84
C CYS A 104 0.39 -2.03 3.15
N PRO A 105 -0.75 -2.52 2.62
CA PRO A 105 -2.06 -1.94 2.90
C PRO A 105 -2.58 -2.17 4.34
N ILE A 106 -1.87 -2.94 5.16
CA ILE A 106 -2.27 -3.34 6.52
C ILE A 106 -1.11 -3.26 7.51
N GLY A 107 -1.42 -3.40 8.80
CA GLY A 107 -0.41 -3.42 9.86
C GLY A 107 0.27 -2.08 10.09
N HIS A 108 -0.51 -0.99 9.98
CA HIS A 108 -0.01 0.37 10.19
C HIS A 108 0.15 0.67 11.68
N LEU A 109 1.03 1.61 12.02
CA LEU A 109 1.23 2.07 13.40
C LEU A 109 0.03 2.88 13.92
N GLU A 110 -0.56 3.70 13.06
CA GLU A 110 -1.70 4.54 13.39
C GLU A 110 -2.89 4.28 12.46
N LYS A 111 -4.09 4.71 12.88
CA LYS A 111 -5.29 4.62 12.05
C LYS A 111 -5.10 5.41 10.77
N THR A 112 -5.33 4.74 9.63
CA THR A 112 -5.18 5.33 8.30
C THR A 112 -6.52 5.39 7.59
N LEU A 113 -6.81 6.51 6.93
CA LEU A 113 -8.00 6.62 6.08
C LEU A 113 -7.70 5.92 4.75
N MET A 114 -8.55 4.97 4.37
CA MET A 114 -8.34 4.11 3.21
C MET A 114 -9.31 4.50 2.09
N LEU A 115 -8.78 4.75 0.89
CA LEU A 115 -9.55 4.81 -0.34
C LEU A 115 -9.15 3.62 -1.21
N ILE A 116 -10.12 2.88 -1.73
CA ILE A 116 -9.89 1.70 -2.56
C ILE A 116 -10.43 1.98 -3.95
N ASP A 117 -9.59 1.74 -4.94
CA ASP A 117 -9.96 1.78 -6.36
C ASP A 117 -10.95 0.67 -6.68
N GLN A 118 -12.09 1.05 -7.27
CA GLN A 118 -13.19 0.12 -7.56
C GLN A 118 -12.79 -0.94 -8.59
N ASP A 119 -11.80 -0.66 -9.44
CA ASP A 119 -11.30 -1.61 -10.44
C ASP A 119 -10.62 -2.84 -9.80
N LEU A 120 -10.21 -2.76 -8.52
CA LEU A 120 -9.68 -3.91 -7.77
C LEU A 120 -10.76 -4.90 -7.31
N LEU A 121 -12.04 -4.55 -7.48
CA LEU A 121 -13.18 -5.37 -7.05
C LEU A 121 -13.85 -6.11 -8.22
N GLN A 122 -13.32 -5.97 -9.44
CA GLN A 122 -13.86 -6.57 -10.66
C GLN A 122 -13.24 -7.95 -10.94
#